data_AF-A0A356KHL0-F1
#
_entry.id   AF-A0A356KHL0-F1
#
_cell.length_a   1.000
_cell.length_b   1.000
_cell.length_c   1.000
_cell.angle_alpha   90.00
_cell.angle_beta   90.00
_cell.angle_gamma   90.00
#
_symmetry.space_group_name_H-M   'P 1'
#
loop_
_entity.id
_entity.type
_entity.pdbx_description
1 polymer ?
#
loop_
_entity_poly.entity_id
_entity_poly.type
_entity_poly.pdbx_seq_one_letter_code
_entity_poly.pdbx_strand_id
1 'polypeptide(L)'
;AKLTDFGIARQLSGLSEQLTKTGAMVGTPSYAAPEQMAGGEAVGPGADLYALGSTLYALLAGAPPFEGQALQVVRAVLRDDPRPLRLERGDVDRELETIVHRCLEKDPAERYPSAEALEADLRAYLAGEPISATPPSLARRLRRWRRRHPLGAGLLLAAPLILGALVAAFALRPRPEQQSVAAKPTKLILAEPAEGATIYGPKAALRGRVEGEGWVEVGLAGRRATRVSPGERFELPIHLGQGDNVLRVRWRDARGEEGEEVRRVVRRSVPDWYARMAPERRAPVPLPRGITFGEGRGIYVNRKDGMELVYVPPAKFRMLAKLPGRVDLNRKPGDVPHDVTLTKGYFIGRFEVTIAQLHRFCQATHGQVKRSIDFDVKGSGGLSEETTHVTREGAFLAEDRHPTFSVHFEAAREYCEWAGLRLPTEAEWEYAALGGRPQAYPWGNESPVGRANIMGNDDYPHLAPVGTFKDDCSPFGAYDMVGNLREWVDDRFHAFSGEPEVDPRRPAGPTDTRLARGSNWAHQAAGVTVTTREPWEPQSTYPTVGFRVARDARD
;
A
#
# COMPACT_ATOMS: atom_id res chain seq x y z
N ALA A 1 31.32 56.69 35.88
CA ALA A 1 30.09 55.92 35.64
C ALA A 1 30.47 54.44 35.60
N LYS A 2 29.85 53.60 36.43
CA LYS A 2 30.07 52.14 36.41
C LYS A 2 29.02 51.57 35.46
N LEU A 3 29.46 50.95 34.37
CA LEU A 3 28.58 50.27 33.42
C LEU A 3 28.41 48.83 33.92
N THR A 4 27.27 48.55 34.53
CA THR A 4 26.82 47.20 34.88
C THR A 4 25.80 46.77 33.83
N ASP A 5 26.18 45.85 32.95
CA ASP A 5 25.24 45.16 32.07
C ASP A 5 24.94 43.77 32.65
N PHE A 6 23.66 43.48 32.81
CA PHE A 6 23.15 42.31 33.50
C PHE A 6 23.24 41.08 32.58
N GLY A 7 24.43 40.49 32.48
CA GLY A 7 24.56 39.09 32.07
C GLY A 7 23.83 38.22 33.08
N ILE A 8 22.71 37.61 32.67
CA ILE A 8 21.89 36.74 33.51
C ILE A 8 22.79 35.67 34.14
N ALA A 9 23.08 35.82 35.43
CA ALA A 9 23.77 34.82 36.23
C ALA A 9 22.84 33.62 36.39
N ARG A 10 23.06 32.58 35.57
CA ARG A 10 22.28 31.35 35.60
C ARG A 10 23.11 30.26 36.26
N GLN A 11 22.55 29.68 37.32
CA GLN A 11 23.07 28.50 38.01
C GLN A 11 23.35 27.40 36.98
N LEU A 12 24.63 27.04 36.82
CA LEU A 12 25.14 26.04 35.85
C LEU A 12 24.87 24.62 36.36
N SER A 13 23.60 24.29 36.56
CA SER A 13 23.15 22.96 36.95
C SER A 13 22.01 22.58 36.00
N GLY A 14 22.29 21.70 35.03
CA GLY A 14 21.22 21.04 34.26
C GLY A 14 20.81 21.65 32.90
N LEU A 15 21.76 22.08 32.06
CA LEU A 15 21.46 22.37 30.64
C LEU A 15 20.92 21.12 29.89
N SER A 16 21.34 19.90 30.28
CA SER A 16 20.77 18.65 29.76
C SER A 16 19.33 18.37 30.24
N GLU A 17 18.95 18.77 31.46
CA GLU A 17 17.60 18.51 32.00
C GLU A 17 16.55 19.53 31.52
N GLN A 18 16.96 20.77 31.22
CA GLN A 18 16.05 21.81 30.71
C GLN A 18 15.74 21.68 29.21
N LEU A 19 16.49 20.85 28.48
CA LEU A 19 16.20 20.51 27.08
C LEU A 19 14.93 19.66 26.90
N THR A 20 14.49 18.95 27.94
CA THR A 20 13.43 17.92 27.83
C THR A 20 12.03 18.35 28.29
N LYS A 21 11.81 19.55 28.84
CA LYS A 21 10.49 19.89 29.42
C LYS A 21 9.68 21.04 28.83
N THR A 22 10.21 21.89 27.94
CA THR A 22 9.35 22.91 27.27
C THR A 22 9.92 23.56 25.99
N GLY A 23 10.99 23.02 25.38
CA GLY A 23 11.41 23.43 24.02
C GLY A 23 11.87 24.88 23.83
N ALA A 24 11.93 25.70 24.89
CA ALA A 24 12.40 27.08 24.84
C ALA A 24 13.76 27.20 25.54
N MET A 25 14.82 27.40 24.76
CA MET A 25 16.14 27.75 25.27
C MET A 25 16.17 29.25 25.56
N VAL A 26 16.44 29.63 26.82
CA VAL A 26 16.71 31.04 27.16
C VAL A 26 18.18 31.32 26.90
N GLY A 27 18.48 32.07 25.83
CA GLY A 27 19.81 32.48 25.38
C GLY A 27 20.01 32.26 23.86
N THR A 28 20.98 32.95 23.25
CA THR A 28 21.33 32.77 21.82
C THR A 28 22.48 31.76 21.71
N PRO A 29 22.21 30.45 21.47
CA PRO A 29 23.24 29.40 21.48
C PRO A 29 24.33 29.60 20.43
N SER A 30 24.06 30.39 19.39
CA SER A 30 24.95 30.63 18.25
C SER A 30 26.26 31.34 18.61
N TYR A 31 26.37 31.95 19.80
CA TYR A 31 27.59 32.65 20.26
C TYR A 31 28.25 31.98 21.47
N ALA A 32 27.61 30.98 22.06
CA ALA A 32 28.09 30.36 23.28
C ALA A 32 29.18 29.32 23.00
N ALA A 33 30.17 29.25 23.90
CA ALA A 33 31.29 28.35 23.76
C ALA A 33 30.87 26.88 23.97
N PRO A 34 31.52 25.91 23.30
CA PRO A 34 31.23 24.48 23.44
C PRO A 34 31.26 24.00 24.90
N GLU A 35 32.18 24.49 25.72
CA GLU A 35 32.29 24.15 27.13
C GLU A 35 31.11 24.65 27.98
N GLN A 36 30.45 25.74 27.58
CA GLN A 36 29.23 26.23 28.23
C GLN A 36 28.03 25.32 27.93
N MET A 37 28.07 24.62 26.78
CA MET A 37 27.00 23.74 26.32
C MET A 37 27.18 22.28 26.75
N ALA A 38 28.42 21.85 27.01
CA ALA A 38 28.75 20.49 27.40
C ALA A 38 28.47 20.15 28.88
N GLY A 39 28.08 21.14 29.71
CA GLY A 39 27.63 20.92 31.09
C GLY A 39 28.72 20.60 32.12
N GLY A 40 29.98 20.98 31.87
CA GLY A 40 31.12 20.78 32.79
C GLY A 40 31.43 22.01 33.66
N GLU A 41 32.05 21.79 34.83
CA GLU A 41 32.19 22.78 35.92
C GLU A 41 33.32 23.83 35.76
N ALA A 42 33.99 23.94 34.61
CA ALA A 42 35.08 24.92 34.43
C ALA A 42 34.93 25.74 33.13
N VAL A 43 34.18 26.85 33.21
CA VAL A 43 34.13 27.88 32.16
C VAL A 43 35.19 28.94 32.50
N GLY A 44 36.21 29.08 31.65
CA GLY A 44 37.29 30.05 31.80
C GLY A 44 37.27 31.15 30.73
N PRO A 45 38.26 32.06 30.72
CA PRO A 45 38.35 33.19 29.76
C PRO A 45 38.30 32.78 28.27
N GLY A 46 38.63 31.53 27.97
CA GLY A 46 38.48 30.97 26.62
C GLY A 46 37.05 31.03 26.08
N ALA A 47 36.02 31.03 26.93
CA ALA A 47 34.63 31.14 26.50
C ALA A 47 34.33 32.53 25.92
N ASP A 48 34.88 33.60 26.51
CA ASP A 48 34.72 34.97 26.00
C ASP A 48 35.44 35.15 24.67
N LEU A 49 36.61 34.53 24.50
CA LEU A 49 37.33 34.51 23.22
C LEU A 49 36.53 33.81 22.11
N TYR A 50 35.82 32.73 22.44
CA TYR A 50 34.93 32.05 21.50
C TYR A 50 33.72 32.91 21.12
N ALA A 51 33.10 33.57 22.11
CA ALA A 51 31.97 34.46 21.88
C ALA A 51 32.37 35.67 21.01
N LEU A 52 33.54 36.25 21.27
CA LEU A 52 34.09 37.33 20.45
C LEU A 52 34.44 36.86 19.03
N GLY A 53 35.03 35.67 18.89
CA GLY A 53 35.26 35.04 17.58
C GLY A 53 33.97 34.78 16.81
N SER A 54 32.92 34.31 17.48
CA SER A 54 31.59 34.08 16.88
C SER A 54 30.93 35.38 16.45
N THR A 55 31.14 36.45 17.22
CA THR A 55 30.69 37.79 16.89
C THR A 55 31.42 38.34 15.67
N LEU A 56 32.76 38.22 15.64
CA LEU A 56 33.57 38.66 14.50
C LEU A 56 33.23 37.86 13.23
N TYR A 57 33.01 36.55 13.37
CA TYR A 57 32.50 35.71 12.27
C TYR A 57 31.17 36.24 11.75
N ALA A 58 30.21 36.53 12.64
CA ALA A 58 28.90 37.05 12.26
C ALA A 58 28.97 38.43 11.59
N LEU A 59 29.84 39.31 12.07
CA LEU A 59 30.05 40.63 11.45
C LEU A 59 30.65 40.51 10.03
N LEU A 60 31.49 39.50 9.80
CA LEU A 60 32.12 39.27 8.50
C LEU A 60 31.22 38.52 7.52
N ALA A 61 30.55 37.45 7.97
CA ALA A 61 29.73 36.57 7.14
C ALA A 61 28.25 37.01 7.03
N GLY A 62 27.79 37.91 7.91
CA GLY A 62 26.37 38.29 8.04
C GLY A 62 25.52 37.32 8.88
N ALA A 63 26.11 36.20 9.31
CA ALA A 63 25.47 35.10 10.03
C ALA A 63 26.45 34.48 11.03
N PRO A 64 26.02 34.03 12.23
CA PRO A 64 26.89 33.31 13.15
C PRO A 64 27.43 32.01 12.55
N PRO A 65 28.52 31.45 13.09
CA PRO A 65 29.18 30.26 12.53
C PRO A 65 28.29 29.02 12.46
N PHE A 66 27.24 28.96 13.28
CA PHE A 66 26.23 27.90 13.25
C PHE A 66 24.83 28.49 13.38
N GLU A 67 23.97 28.17 12.42
CA GLU A 67 22.57 28.56 12.37
C GLU A 67 21.66 27.33 12.36
N GLY A 68 20.42 27.51 12.82
CA GLY A 68 19.41 26.47 12.85
C GLY A 68 18.59 26.51 14.13
N GLN A 69 17.80 25.47 14.35
CA GLN A 69 17.02 25.34 15.59
C GLN A 69 17.96 25.10 16.78
N ALA A 70 17.56 25.52 17.99
CA ALA A 70 18.42 25.52 19.17
C ALA A 70 19.20 24.21 19.40
N LEU A 71 18.53 23.05 19.28
CA LEU A 71 19.18 21.74 19.45
C LEU A 71 20.17 21.40 18.32
N GLN A 72 19.89 21.84 17.09
CA GLN A 72 20.80 21.67 15.95
C GLN A 72 22.05 22.53 16.12
N VAL A 73 21.89 23.78 16.55
CA VAL A 73 23.01 24.69 16.85
C VAL A 73 23.87 24.14 17.98
N VAL A 74 23.26 23.67 19.08
CA VAL A 74 24.02 23.03 20.17
C VAL A 74 24.84 21.84 19.68
N ARG A 75 24.24 20.96 18.86
CA ARG A 75 24.95 19.82 18.27
C ARG A 75 26.12 20.27 17.39
N ALA A 76 25.91 21.28 16.55
CA ALA A 76 26.91 21.79 15.63
C ALA A 76 28.06 22.50 16.38
N VAL A 77 27.73 23.33 17.38
CA VAL A 77 28.71 23.96 18.28
C VAL A 77 29.58 22.91 18.97
N LEU A 78 29.03 21.76 19.36
CA LEU A 78 29.79 20.71 20.03
C LEU A 78 30.64 19.83 19.09
N ARG A 79 30.32 19.72 17.80
CA ARG A 79 30.88 18.66 16.93
C ARG A 79 31.45 19.13 15.60
N ASP A 80 30.85 20.16 15.02
CA ASP A 80 31.11 20.58 13.66
C ASP A 80 32.09 21.75 13.64
N ASP A 81 32.95 21.80 12.62
CA ASP A 81 33.83 22.96 12.42
C ASP A 81 33.02 24.09 11.76
N PRO A 82 33.25 25.36 12.13
CA PRO A 82 32.61 26.48 11.45
C PRO A 82 32.99 26.47 9.98
N ARG A 83 32.06 26.87 9.11
CA ARG A 83 32.34 26.96 7.68
C ARG A 83 33.46 27.99 7.45
N PRO A 84 34.48 27.70 6.61
CA PRO A 84 35.52 28.68 6.29
C PRO A 84 34.92 30.03 5.87
N LEU A 85 35.38 31.13 6.46
CA LEU A 85 34.83 32.47 6.20
C LEU A 85 34.96 32.83 4.72
N ARG A 86 36.05 32.41 4.07
CA ARG A 86 36.28 32.68 2.65
C ARG A 86 35.32 31.94 1.72
N LEU A 87 34.58 30.95 2.22
CA LEU A 87 33.48 30.32 1.47
C LEU A 87 32.17 31.10 1.60
N GLU A 88 31.99 31.85 2.69
CA GLU A 88 30.83 32.74 2.88
C GLU A 88 31.06 34.12 2.26
N ARG A 89 32.29 34.64 2.39
CA ARG A 89 32.69 35.97 1.92
C ARG A 89 34.10 35.91 1.34
N GLY A 90 34.19 35.75 0.02
CA GLY A 90 35.44 35.45 -0.69
C GLY A 90 36.50 36.55 -0.68
N ASP A 91 36.13 37.78 -0.31
CA ASP A 91 37.01 38.95 -0.17
C ASP A 91 37.70 39.04 1.22
N VAL A 92 37.37 38.16 2.16
CA VAL A 92 38.02 38.11 3.47
C VAL A 92 39.46 37.60 3.33
N ASP A 93 40.41 38.33 3.92
CA ASP A 93 41.82 37.94 3.93
C ASP A 93 42.02 36.61 4.68
N ARG A 94 42.98 35.81 4.20
CA ARG A 94 43.34 34.52 4.80
C ARG A 94 43.85 34.66 6.24
N GLU A 95 44.55 35.74 6.55
CA GLU A 95 45.06 36.04 7.89
C GLU A 95 43.92 36.33 8.85
N LEU A 96 42.97 37.17 8.45
CA LEU A 96 41.77 37.45 9.25
C LEU A 96 40.90 36.21 9.45
N GLU A 97 40.70 35.39 8.41
CA GLU A 97 40.03 34.10 8.55
C GLU A 97 40.76 33.21 9.58
N THR A 98 42.09 33.19 9.57
CA THR A 98 42.89 32.37 10.49
C THR A 98 42.72 32.83 11.95
N ILE A 99 42.69 34.15 12.20
CA ILE A 99 42.41 34.72 13.52
C ILE A 99 41.03 34.30 14.02
N VAL A 100 39.98 34.50 13.20
CA VAL A 100 38.60 34.18 13.58
C VAL A 100 38.44 32.68 13.86
N HIS A 101 38.97 31.83 12.99
CA HIS A 101 38.84 30.37 13.16
C HIS A 101 39.64 29.85 14.36
N ARG A 102 40.73 30.53 14.76
CA ARG A 102 41.45 30.20 15.99
C ARG A 102 40.62 30.51 17.25
N CYS A 103 39.84 31.58 17.26
CA CYS A 103 38.88 31.85 18.34
C CYS A 103 37.77 30.78 18.42
N LEU A 104 37.35 30.25 17.26
CA LEU A 104 36.26 29.28 17.16
C LEU A 104 36.68 27.81 17.38
N GLU A 105 37.91 27.58 17.85
CA GLU A 105 38.38 26.24 18.19
C GLU A 105 37.54 25.61 19.30
N LYS A 106 37.24 24.31 19.17
CA LYS A 106 36.36 23.63 20.13
C LYS A 106 37.05 23.36 21.46
N ASP A 107 38.35 23.11 21.43
CA ASP A 107 39.20 22.91 22.60
C ASP A 107 39.72 24.29 23.07
N PRO A 108 39.41 24.76 24.29
CA PRO A 108 39.87 26.05 24.78
C PRO A 108 41.40 26.21 24.77
N ALA A 109 42.15 25.11 24.89
CA ALA A 109 43.62 25.13 24.84
C ALA A 109 44.17 25.45 23.44
N GLU A 110 43.35 25.31 22.40
CA GLU A 110 43.72 25.60 21.01
C GLU A 110 43.35 27.04 20.59
N ARG A 111 42.61 27.77 21.45
CA ARG A 111 42.28 29.19 21.24
C ARG A 111 43.46 30.08 21.61
N TYR A 112 43.26 31.40 21.53
CA TYR A 112 44.22 32.34 22.11
C TYR A 112 44.32 32.13 23.63
N PRO A 113 45.52 32.22 24.21
CA PRO A 113 45.71 32.07 25.65
C PRO A 113 45.08 33.22 26.45
N SER A 114 44.89 34.39 25.84
CA SER A 114 44.29 35.57 26.47
C SER A 114 43.69 36.54 25.45
N ALA A 115 42.92 37.53 25.92
CA ALA A 115 42.36 38.58 25.09
C ALA A 115 43.43 39.51 24.51
N GLU A 116 44.51 39.75 25.26
CA GLU A 116 45.66 40.53 24.81
C GLU A 116 46.37 39.85 23.62
N ALA A 117 46.43 38.52 23.61
CA ALA A 117 47.02 37.77 22.50
C ALA A 117 46.15 37.84 21.23
N LEU A 118 44.83 37.87 21.37
CA LEU A 118 43.91 38.12 20.25
C LEU A 118 44.01 39.57 19.76
N GLU A 119 44.06 40.54 20.66
CA GLU A 119 44.25 41.95 20.32
C GLU A 119 45.56 42.17 19.55
N ALA A 120 46.66 41.56 19.98
CA ALA A 120 47.95 41.66 19.31
C ALA A 120 47.88 41.18 17.85
N ASP A 121 47.25 40.03 17.59
CA ASP A 121 47.08 39.52 16.22
C ASP A 121 46.14 40.40 15.38
N LEU A 122 45.07 40.94 15.96
CA LEU A 122 44.17 41.87 15.26
C LEU A 122 44.87 43.19 14.91
N ARG A 123 45.72 43.72 15.81
CA ARG A 123 46.54 44.91 15.54
C ARG A 123 47.61 44.65 14.48
N ALA A 124 48.29 43.51 14.55
CA ALA A 124 49.26 43.09 13.55
C ALA A 124 48.61 43.01 12.15
N TYR A 125 47.45 42.35 12.07
CA TYR A 125 46.66 42.28 10.82
C TYR A 125 46.29 43.67 10.28
N LEU A 126 45.80 44.58 11.14
CA LEU A 126 45.45 45.94 10.74
C LEU A 126 46.66 46.79 10.31
N ALA A 127 47.86 46.47 10.83
CA ALA A 127 49.12 47.11 10.46
C ALA A 127 49.80 46.46 9.23
N GLY A 128 49.27 45.35 8.72
CA GLY A 128 49.91 44.56 7.65
C GLY A 128 51.16 43.79 8.11
N GLU A 129 51.26 43.51 9.40
CA GLU A 129 52.36 42.76 10.02
C GLU A 129 52.01 41.27 10.16
N PRO A 130 53.00 40.36 10.19
CA PRO A 130 52.76 38.93 10.33
C PRO A 130 52.01 38.58 11.63
N ILE A 131 50.89 37.86 11.51
CA ILE A 131 50.09 37.39 12.65
C ILE A 131 50.71 36.15 13.32
N SER A 132 50.48 35.94 14.62
CA SER A 132 50.93 34.74 15.33
C SER A 132 50.06 33.51 15.07
N ALA A 133 48.81 33.69 14.66
CA ALA A 133 47.91 32.57 14.37
C ALA A 133 48.35 31.78 13.14
N THR A 134 48.52 30.47 13.34
CA THR A 134 48.91 29.53 12.29
C THR A 134 47.73 28.63 11.89
N PRO A 135 47.58 28.30 10.59
CA PRO A 135 46.61 27.31 10.15
C PRO A 135 46.82 25.95 10.85
N PRO A 136 45.77 25.12 11.03
CA PRO A 136 45.91 23.80 11.63
C PRO A 136 46.90 22.90 10.90
N SER A 137 47.91 22.42 11.64
CA SER A 137 48.91 21.45 11.17
C SER A 137 48.27 20.14 10.71
N LEU A 138 48.95 19.41 9.81
CA LEU A 138 48.47 18.12 9.29
C LEU A 138 48.22 17.08 10.40
N ALA A 139 49.07 17.07 11.44
CA ALA A 139 48.89 16.24 12.62
C ALA A 139 47.60 16.58 13.39
N ARG A 140 47.26 17.88 13.48
CA ARG A 140 46.03 18.38 14.11
C ARG A 140 44.79 17.96 13.32
N ARG A 141 44.83 18.07 11.99
CA ARG A 141 43.77 17.58 11.09
C ARG A 141 43.55 16.07 11.22
N LEU A 142 44.64 15.30 11.31
CA LEU A 142 44.58 13.84 11.45
C LEU A 142 44.01 13.42 12.83
N ARG A 143 44.36 14.12 13.91
CA ARG A 143 43.77 13.92 15.25
C ARG A 143 42.26 14.20 15.25
N ARG A 144 41.81 15.26 14.56
CA ARG A 144 40.38 15.59 14.39
C ARG A 144 39.64 14.50 13.61
N TRP A 145 40.20 14.07 12.48
CA TRP A 145 39.63 12.98 11.67
C TRP A 145 39.49 11.68 12.47
N ARG A 146 40.53 11.31 13.24
CA ARG A 146 40.52 10.12 14.11
C ARG A 146 39.45 10.19 15.21
N ARG A 147 39.22 11.36 15.80
CA ARG A 147 38.15 11.56 16.81
C ARG A 147 36.75 11.50 16.18
N ARG A 148 36.58 11.89 14.92
CA ARG A 148 35.29 11.85 14.19
C ARG A 148 34.93 10.48 13.61
N HIS A 149 35.91 9.63 13.29
CA HIS A 149 35.69 8.31 12.67
C HIS A 149 36.48 7.18 13.36
N PRO A 150 36.05 6.69 14.55
CA PRO A 150 36.79 5.67 15.29
C PRO A 150 36.94 4.34 14.53
N LEU A 151 36.00 4.00 13.64
CA LEU A 151 36.05 2.79 12.80
C LEU A 151 37.00 2.91 11.59
N GLY A 152 37.32 4.13 11.14
CA GLY A 152 38.20 4.36 9.99
C GLY A 152 39.70 4.19 10.29
N ALA A 153 40.12 4.33 11.55
CA ALA A 153 41.51 4.16 11.97
C ALA A 153 41.96 2.68 11.97
N GLY A 154 41.04 1.74 12.18
CA GLY A 154 41.32 0.29 12.14
C GLY A 154 41.54 -0.25 10.71
N LEU A 155 40.90 0.36 9.71
CA LEU A 155 40.99 -0.06 8.30
C LEU A 155 42.35 0.27 7.66
N LEU A 156 43.06 1.29 8.14
CA LEU A 156 44.39 1.68 7.62
C LEU A 156 45.51 0.71 8.04
N LEU A 157 45.33 -0.08 9.10
CA LEU A 157 46.27 -1.11 9.54
C LEU A 157 46.09 -2.45 8.80
N ALA A 158 44.92 -2.71 8.20
CA ALA A 158 44.61 -3.96 7.50
C ALA A 158 45.06 -3.98 6.02
N ALA A 159 45.25 -2.82 5.41
CA ALA A 159 45.61 -2.68 4.00
C ALA A 159 46.93 -3.39 3.58
N PRO A 160 48.05 -3.34 4.33
CA PRO A 160 49.27 -4.02 3.92
C PRO A 160 49.19 -5.55 4.05
N LEU A 161 48.38 -6.07 4.99
CA LEU A 161 48.14 -7.51 5.15
C LEU A 161 47.33 -8.08 3.98
N ILE A 162 46.31 -7.34 3.53
CA ILE A 162 45.48 -7.72 2.38
C ILE A 162 46.30 -7.65 1.08
N LEU A 163 47.16 -6.64 0.93
CA LEU A 163 48.03 -6.51 -0.24
C LEU A 163 49.08 -7.63 -0.32
N GLY A 164 49.67 -8.04 0.81
CA GLY A 164 50.60 -9.17 0.88
C GLY A 164 49.96 -10.51 0.51
N ALA A 165 48.73 -10.75 0.97
CA ALA A 165 47.96 -11.95 0.62
C ALA A 165 47.59 -11.99 -0.88
N LEU A 166 47.28 -10.84 -1.48
CA LEU A 166 46.96 -10.74 -2.91
C LEU A 166 48.18 -10.96 -3.81
N VAL A 167 49.37 -10.48 -3.43
CA VAL A 167 50.62 -10.72 -4.18
C VAL A 167 51.02 -12.19 -4.16
N ALA A 168 50.92 -12.86 -2.99
CA ALA A 168 51.18 -14.29 -2.88
C ALA A 168 50.19 -15.14 -3.69
N ALA A 169 48.91 -14.74 -3.71
CA ALA A 169 47.87 -15.38 -4.52
C ALA A 169 48.02 -15.13 -6.03
N PHE A 170 48.71 -14.06 -6.45
CA PHE A 170 48.96 -13.75 -7.86
C PHE A 170 50.20 -14.48 -8.40
N ALA A 171 51.26 -14.62 -7.59
CA ALA A 171 52.49 -15.32 -7.96
C ALA A 171 52.32 -16.84 -8.13
N LEU A 172 51.28 -17.42 -7.51
CA LEU A 172 51.00 -18.86 -7.53
C LEU A 172 49.91 -19.28 -8.54
N ARG A 173 49.39 -18.36 -9.36
CA ARG A 173 48.37 -18.71 -10.36
C ARG A 173 49.01 -19.17 -11.68
N PRO A 174 48.62 -20.34 -12.23
CA PRO A 174 48.97 -20.69 -13.60
C PRO A 174 48.39 -19.64 -14.56
N ARG A 175 49.18 -19.23 -15.56
CA ARG A 175 48.82 -18.15 -16.50
C ARG A 175 47.49 -18.44 -17.18
N PRO A 176 46.45 -17.61 -16.98
CA PRO A 176 45.20 -17.77 -17.70
C PRO A 176 45.22 -16.97 -19.00
N GLU A 177 44.74 -17.68 -20.02
CA GLU A 177 44.17 -17.25 -21.28
C GLU A 177 43.31 -15.98 -21.16
N GLN A 178 43.35 -15.12 -22.18
CA GLN A 178 42.64 -13.84 -22.25
C GLN A 178 41.15 -13.99 -21.87
N GLN A 179 40.74 -13.41 -20.73
CA GLN A 179 39.33 -13.28 -20.38
C GLN A 179 38.80 -11.89 -20.72
N SER A 180 37.88 -11.90 -21.69
CA SER A 180 36.94 -10.85 -22.05
C SER A 180 36.18 -10.31 -20.83
N VAL A 181 35.96 -8.99 -20.82
CA VAL A 181 35.03 -8.31 -19.91
C VAL A 181 33.67 -9.04 -19.95
N ALA A 182 33.24 -9.64 -18.85
CA ALA A 182 31.99 -10.39 -18.79
C ALA A 182 30.80 -9.42 -18.88
N ALA A 183 30.24 -9.29 -20.08
CA ALA A 183 28.95 -8.66 -20.34
C ALA A 183 27.87 -9.29 -19.44
N LYS A 184 26.86 -8.50 -19.04
CA LYS A 184 25.71 -9.05 -18.29
C LYS A 184 25.09 -10.19 -19.13
N PRO A 185 24.86 -11.39 -18.54
CA PRO A 185 24.31 -12.51 -19.30
C PRO A 185 22.95 -12.12 -19.86
N THR A 186 22.77 -12.38 -21.15
CA THR A 186 21.52 -12.04 -21.85
C THR A 186 20.46 -13.05 -21.44
N LYS A 187 19.32 -12.57 -20.91
CA LYS A 187 18.24 -13.41 -20.36
C LYS A 187 16.95 -13.20 -21.15
N LEU A 188 16.37 -14.31 -21.60
CA LEU A 188 15.02 -14.35 -22.16
C LEU A 188 13.98 -14.38 -21.03
N ILE A 189 12.99 -13.48 -21.09
CA ILE A 189 11.87 -13.46 -20.14
C ILE A 189 10.56 -13.63 -20.90
N LEU A 190 9.86 -14.74 -20.65
CA LEU A 190 8.52 -14.98 -21.18
C LEU A 190 7.48 -14.36 -20.24
N ALA A 191 6.64 -13.48 -20.77
CA ALA A 191 5.60 -12.78 -20.01
C ALA A 191 4.24 -13.47 -20.14
N GLU A 192 3.80 -13.76 -21.36
CA GLU A 192 2.49 -14.36 -21.64
C GLU A 192 2.59 -15.36 -22.79
N PRO A 193 1.76 -16.43 -22.80
CA PRO A 193 0.96 -16.92 -21.68
C PRO A 193 1.83 -17.47 -20.54
N ALA A 194 1.38 -17.26 -19.29
CA ALA A 194 2.03 -17.83 -18.11
C ALA A 194 1.93 -19.37 -18.09
N GLU A 195 2.79 -20.03 -17.32
CA GLU A 195 2.71 -21.47 -17.08
C GLU A 195 1.32 -21.86 -16.52
N GLY A 196 0.68 -22.86 -17.12
CA GLY A 196 -0.66 -23.31 -16.77
C GLY A 196 -1.79 -22.39 -17.23
N ALA A 197 -1.51 -21.35 -18.02
CA ALA A 197 -2.55 -20.43 -18.48
C ALA A 197 -3.60 -21.14 -19.36
N THR A 198 -4.86 -20.77 -19.16
CA THR A 198 -5.97 -21.19 -20.01
C THR A 198 -6.19 -20.19 -21.13
N ILE A 199 -6.19 -20.66 -22.37
CA ILE A 199 -6.36 -19.85 -23.58
C ILE A 199 -7.67 -20.24 -24.27
N TYR A 200 -8.47 -19.23 -24.60
CA TYR A 200 -9.76 -19.40 -25.26
C TYR A 200 -9.62 -19.03 -26.73
N GLY A 201 -9.23 -20.01 -27.54
CA GLY A 201 -9.06 -19.85 -28.98
C GLY A 201 -7.90 -20.68 -29.55
N PRO A 202 -7.94 -21.01 -30.85
CA PRO A 202 -6.87 -21.77 -31.50
C PRO A 202 -5.63 -20.92 -31.78
N LYS A 203 -5.75 -19.59 -31.76
CA LYS A 203 -4.66 -18.64 -32.01
C LYS A 203 -4.40 -17.82 -30.75
N ALA A 204 -3.13 -17.69 -30.39
CA ALA A 204 -2.67 -16.79 -29.35
C ALA A 204 -1.27 -16.28 -29.71
N ALA A 205 -0.65 -15.50 -28.84
CA ALA A 205 0.70 -15.03 -29.04
C ALA A 205 1.53 -15.21 -27.77
N LEU A 206 2.74 -15.77 -27.94
CA LEU A 206 3.75 -15.83 -26.89
C LEU A 206 4.53 -14.52 -26.91
N ARG A 207 4.50 -13.81 -25.80
CA ARG A 207 5.15 -12.52 -25.61
C ARG A 207 6.27 -12.62 -24.59
N GLY A 208 7.33 -11.88 -24.84
CA GLY A 208 8.45 -11.79 -23.92
C GLY A 208 9.32 -10.59 -24.20
N ARG A 209 10.42 -10.50 -23.46
CA ARG A 209 11.47 -9.51 -23.65
C ARG A 209 12.83 -10.12 -23.43
N VAL A 210 13.85 -9.41 -23.91
CA VAL A 210 15.25 -9.72 -23.66
C VAL A 210 15.82 -8.69 -22.69
N GLU A 211 16.46 -9.15 -21.62
CA GLU A 211 17.26 -8.33 -20.71
C GLU A 211 18.74 -8.66 -20.88
N GLY A 212 19.62 -7.67 -20.77
CA GLY A 212 21.08 -7.86 -20.91
C GLY A 212 21.69 -6.91 -21.92
N GLU A 213 22.84 -7.29 -22.48
CA GLU A 213 23.63 -6.43 -23.38
C GLU A 213 23.69 -6.95 -24.82
N GLY A 214 23.28 -8.20 -25.08
CA GLY A 214 23.28 -8.83 -26.41
C GLY A 214 21.89 -9.06 -27.00
N TRP A 215 21.81 -9.19 -28.32
CA TRP A 215 20.59 -9.65 -28.98
C TRP A 215 20.36 -11.15 -28.72
N VAL A 216 19.11 -11.59 -28.82
CA VAL A 216 18.71 -13.00 -28.77
C VAL A 216 17.87 -13.34 -29.99
N GLU A 217 18.21 -14.43 -30.67
CA GLU A 217 17.30 -15.07 -31.62
C GLU A 217 16.36 -15.99 -30.86
N VAL A 218 15.05 -15.70 -30.90
CA VAL A 218 14.01 -16.49 -30.22
C VAL A 218 13.04 -17.07 -31.22
N GLY A 219 12.68 -18.34 -31.06
CA GLY A 219 11.73 -19.02 -31.94
C GLY A 219 11.01 -20.16 -31.26
N LEU A 220 9.82 -20.48 -31.76
CA LEU A 220 9.15 -21.73 -31.41
C LEU A 220 9.88 -22.89 -32.10
N ALA A 221 10.00 -24.04 -31.44
CA ALA A 221 10.66 -25.21 -32.01
C ALA A 221 10.10 -25.55 -33.41
N GLY A 222 10.99 -25.66 -34.40
CA GLY A 222 10.62 -25.92 -35.80
C GLY A 222 10.14 -24.70 -36.60
N ARG A 223 10.23 -23.48 -36.06
CA ARG A 223 9.91 -22.23 -36.76
C ARG A 223 11.13 -21.32 -36.88
N ARG A 224 11.08 -20.40 -37.84
CA ARG A 224 12.11 -19.38 -38.04
C ARG A 224 12.23 -18.51 -36.78
N ALA A 225 13.46 -18.32 -36.30
CA ALA A 225 13.75 -17.46 -35.17
C ALA A 225 13.67 -15.98 -35.55
N THR A 226 13.33 -15.14 -34.57
CA THR A 226 13.29 -13.69 -34.68
C THR A 226 14.40 -13.12 -33.79
N ARG A 227 15.25 -12.24 -34.33
CA ARG A 227 16.24 -11.52 -33.54
C ARG A 227 15.57 -10.39 -32.76
N VAL A 228 15.86 -10.31 -31.47
CA VAL A 228 15.30 -9.34 -30.52
C VAL A 228 16.45 -8.67 -29.79
N SER A 229 16.48 -7.34 -29.78
CA SER A 229 17.53 -6.57 -29.11
C SER A 229 17.22 -6.40 -27.62
N PRO A 230 18.21 -6.09 -26.76
CA PRO A 230 17.96 -5.76 -25.36
C PRO A 230 16.89 -4.68 -25.17
N GLY A 231 15.95 -4.92 -24.26
CA GLY A 231 14.84 -3.99 -23.98
C GLY A 231 13.68 -4.06 -24.97
N GLU A 232 13.84 -4.71 -26.12
CA GLU A 232 12.74 -4.94 -27.05
C GLU A 232 11.81 -6.05 -26.58
N ARG A 233 10.53 -5.89 -26.89
CA ARG A 233 9.51 -6.94 -26.72
C ARG A 233 9.35 -7.69 -28.03
N PHE A 234 9.08 -8.99 -27.92
CA PHE A 234 8.75 -9.81 -29.07
C PHE A 234 7.37 -10.45 -28.91
N GLU A 235 6.78 -10.81 -30.04
CA GLU A 235 5.52 -11.55 -30.11
C GLU A 235 5.64 -12.68 -31.14
N LEU A 236 5.46 -13.92 -30.69
CA LEU A 236 5.49 -15.11 -31.53
C LEU A 236 4.08 -15.71 -31.63
N PRO A 237 3.48 -15.79 -32.83
CA PRO A 237 2.15 -16.36 -32.99
C PRO A 237 2.15 -17.86 -32.70
N ILE A 238 1.29 -18.31 -31.80
CA ILE A 238 1.11 -19.72 -31.42
C ILE A 238 -0.24 -20.24 -31.92
N HIS A 239 -0.26 -21.49 -32.35
CA HIS A 239 -1.47 -22.23 -32.71
C HIS A 239 -1.62 -23.41 -31.76
N LEU A 240 -2.80 -23.56 -31.15
CA LEU A 240 -3.04 -24.50 -30.06
C LEU A 240 -4.08 -25.55 -30.44
N GLY A 241 -3.74 -26.82 -30.22
CA GLY A 241 -4.68 -27.92 -30.21
C GLY A 241 -5.62 -27.81 -29.01
N GLN A 242 -6.77 -28.47 -29.04
CA GLN A 242 -7.67 -28.48 -27.88
C GLN A 242 -7.02 -29.26 -26.72
N GLY A 243 -7.17 -28.77 -25.48
CA GLY A 243 -6.58 -29.42 -24.30
C GLY A 243 -5.15 -28.92 -24.01
N ASP A 244 -4.31 -29.82 -23.52
CA ASP A 244 -2.96 -29.46 -23.07
C ASP A 244 -2.00 -29.26 -24.25
N ASN A 245 -1.24 -28.18 -24.21
CA ASN A 245 -0.27 -27.81 -25.23
C ASN A 245 1.08 -27.51 -24.56
N VAL A 246 2.15 -27.97 -25.20
CA VAL A 246 3.53 -27.72 -24.75
C VAL A 246 4.21 -26.81 -25.78
N LEU A 247 4.52 -25.59 -25.37
CA LEU A 247 5.27 -24.62 -26.16
C LEU A 247 6.75 -24.76 -25.82
N ARG A 248 7.56 -25.18 -26.80
CA ARG A 248 9.02 -25.21 -26.67
C ARG A 248 9.60 -23.98 -27.36
N VAL A 249 10.19 -23.10 -26.57
CA VAL A 249 10.77 -21.83 -27.00
C VAL A 249 12.27 -21.98 -26.97
N ARG A 250 12.90 -21.95 -28.13
CA ARG A 250 14.35 -22.01 -28.25
C ARG A 250 14.89 -20.61 -28.42
N TRP A 251 16.06 -20.39 -27.85
CA TRP A 251 16.77 -19.13 -28.00
C TRP A 251 18.26 -19.34 -28.16
N ARG A 252 18.90 -18.41 -28.87
CA ARG A 252 20.35 -18.34 -29.04
C ARG A 252 20.79 -16.89 -28.84
N ASP A 253 21.77 -16.65 -27.97
CA ASP A 253 22.31 -15.32 -27.73
C ASP A 253 23.44 -14.94 -28.71
N ALA A 254 23.91 -13.70 -28.63
CA ALA A 254 24.99 -13.18 -29.46
C ALA A 254 26.35 -13.88 -29.27
N ARG A 255 26.53 -14.65 -28.19
CA ARG A 255 27.75 -15.43 -27.90
C ARG A 255 27.64 -16.88 -28.40
N GLY A 256 26.48 -17.25 -28.96
CA GLY A 256 26.19 -18.60 -29.42
C GLY A 256 25.70 -19.53 -28.31
N GLU A 257 25.44 -19.02 -27.10
CA GLU A 257 24.80 -19.80 -26.04
C GLU A 257 23.35 -20.08 -26.43
N GLU A 258 22.92 -21.33 -26.26
CA GLU A 258 21.56 -21.77 -26.57
C GLU A 258 20.81 -22.18 -25.32
N GLY A 259 19.50 -21.97 -25.32
CA GLY A 259 18.61 -22.47 -24.28
C GLY A 259 17.25 -22.86 -24.83
N GLU A 260 16.54 -23.67 -24.05
CA GLU A 260 15.16 -24.05 -24.31
C GLU A 260 14.31 -23.76 -23.06
N GLU A 261 13.24 -22.99 -23.24
CA GLU A 261 12.21 -22.74 -22.25
C GLU A 261 10.95 -23.51 -22.65
N VAL A 262 10.36 -24.21 -21.69
CA VAL A 262 9.11 -24.94 -21.90
C VAL A 262 7.98 -24.20 -21.18
N ARG A 263 6.86 -24.03 -21.88
CA ARG A 263 5.61 -23.52 -21.31
C ARG A 263 4.46 -24.47 -21.56
N ARG A 264 3.76 -24.89 -20.51
CA ARG A 264 2.53 -25.67 -20.63
C ARG A 264 1.33 -24.74 -20.55
N VAL A 265 0.45 -24.82 -21.53
CA VAL A 265 -0.79 -24.03 -21.57
C VAL A 265 -1.95 -24.93 -21.95
N VAL A 266 -3.15 -24.55 -21.56
CA VAL A 266 -4.36 -25.34 -21.83
C VAL A 266 -5.28 -24.53 -22.74
N ARG A 267 -5.62 -25.06 -23.90
CA ARG A 267 -6.68 -24.49 -24.74
C ARG A 267 -8.02 -25.05 -24.31
N ARG A 268 -8.99 -24.16 -24.06
CA ARG A 268 -10.38 -24.51 -23.81
C ARG A 268 -11.30 -23.83 -24.83
N SER A 269 -12.41 -24.47 -25.13
CA SER A 269 -13.51 -23.83 -25.86
C SER A 269 -14.35 -23.02 -24.88
N VAL A 270 -14.89 -21.89 -25.34
CA VAL A 270 -15.97 -21.23 -24.61
C VAL A 270 -17.27 -22.02 -24.80
N PRO A 271 -18.20 -21.99 -23.83
CA PRO A 271 -19.51 -22.59 -23.99
C PRO A 271 -20.30 -21.95 -25.13
N ASP A 272 -21.17 -22.74 -25.73
CA ASP A 272 -22.12 -22.35 -26.76
C ASP A 272 -22.96 -21.12 -26.39
N TRP A 273 -23.47 -21.09 -25.15
CA TRP A 273 -24.26 -19.97 -24.66
C TRP A 273 -23.44 -18.68 -24.62
N TYR A 274 -22.15 -18.75 -24.28
CA TYR A 274 -21.26 -17.60 -24.22
C TYR A 274 -20.97 -17.08 -25.62
N ALA A 275 -20.71 -17.99 -26.57
CA ALA A 275 -20.50 -17.64 -27.97
C ALA A 275 -21.74 -16.96 -28.62
N ARG A 276 -22.95 -17.23 -28.10
CA ARG A 276 -24.21 -16.61 -28.54
C ARG A 276 -24.61 -15.32 -27.81
N MET A 277 -23.93 -14.96 -26.72
CA MET A 277 -24.24 -13.71 -25.99
C MET A 277 -23.79 -12.48 -26.78
N ALA A 278 -24.43 -11.33 -26.59
CA ALA A 278 -23.94 -10.07 -27.15
C ALA A 278 -22.56 -9.74 -26.56
N PRO A 279 -21.56 -9.29 -27.36
CA PRO A 279 -20.18 -9.06 -26.90
C PRO A 279 -20.08 -8.19 -25.62
N GLU A 280 -20.88 -7.13 -25.53
CA GLU A 280 -20.95 -6.20 -24.39
C GLU A 280 -21.50 -6.82 -23.10
N ARG A 281 -22.15 -8.00 -23.19
CA ARG A 281 -22.64 -8.75 -22.02
C ARG A 281 -21.74 -9.94 -21.66
N ARG A 282 -20.68 -10.20 -22.44
CA ARG A 282 -19.75 -11.31 -22.18
C ARG A 282 -18.73 -10.87 -21.15
N ALA A 283 -18.44 -11.75 -20.19
CA ALA A 283 -17.26 -11.55 -19.36
C ALA A 283 -15.99 -11.63 -20.22
N PRO A 284 -14.98 -10.78 -19.99
CA PRO A 284 -13.72 -10.87 -20.71
C PRO A 284 -13.02 -12.21 -20.42
N VAL A 285 -12.37 -12.75 -21.45
CA VAL A 285 -11.55 -13.97 -21.35
C VAL A 285 -10.07 -13.63 -21.52
N PRO A 286 -9.15 -14.27 -20.77
CA PRO A 286 -9.39 -15.39 -19.86
C PRO A 286 -10.10 -14.97 -18.56
N LEU A 287 -10.95 -15.85 -18.03
CA LEU A 287 -11.65 -15.62 -16.76
C LEU A 287 -10.65 -15.43 -15.59
N PRO A 288 -11.04 -14.71 -14.51
CA PRO A 288 -10.21 -14.61 -13.31
C PRO A 288 -9.83 -15.99 -12.75
N ARG A 289 -8.66 -16.08 -12.10
CA ARG A 289 -8.20 -17.33 -11.49
C ARG A 289 -9.25 -17.83 -10.50
N GLY A 290 -9.58 -19.12 -10.57
CA GLY A 290 -10.61 -19.75 -9.72
C GLY A 290 -12.02 -19.72 -10.32
N ILE A 291 -12.29 -18.84 -11.30
CA ILE A 291 -13.60 -18.73 -11.94
C ILE A 291 -13.65 -19.55 -13.23
N THR A 292 -14.75 -20.29 -13.41
CA THR A 292 -15.05 -21.07 -14.62
C THR A 292 -16.42 -20.77 -15.17
N PHE A 293 -16.66 -21.15 -16.42
CA PHE A 293 -18.02 -21.21 -16.96
C PHE A 293 -18.86 -22.26 -16.22
N GLY A 294 -20.09 -21.91 -15.87
CA GLY A 294 -21.10 -22.84 -15.37
C GLY A 294 -21.96 -23.41 -16.51
N GLU A 295 -22.89 -24.29 -16.13
CA GLU A 295 -23.79 -24.97 -17.07
C GLU A 295 -24.87 -24.02 -17.62
N GLY A 296 -25.32 -23.05 -16.81
CA GLY A 296 -26.34 -22.08 -17.18
C GLY A 296 -25.82 -20.92 -18.04
N ARG A 297 -26.69 -20.37 -18.89
CA ARG A 297 -26.38 -19.16 -19.68
C ARG A 297 -26.05 -17.99 -18.75
N GLY A 298 -24.89 -17.39 -18.94
CA GLY A 298 -24.44 -16.24 -18.14
C GLY A 298 -23.98 -16.63 -16.72
N ILE A 299 -23.92 -17.92 -16.41
CA ILE A 299 -23.50 -18.42 -15.11
C ILE A 299 -22.02 -18.79 -15.14
N TYR A 300 -21.32 -18.31 -14.13
CA TYR A 300 -19.94 -18.65 -13.84
C TYR A 300 -19.88 -19.30 -12.46
N VAL A 301 -18.83 -20.04 -12.15
CA VAL A 301 -18.70 -20.77 -10.89
C VAL A 301 -17.31 -20.51 -10.32
N ASN A 302 -17.25 -20.12 -9.05
CA ASN A 302 -16.01 -20.13 -8.29
C ASN A 302 -15.69 -21.56 -7.85
N ARG A 303 -14.55 -22.10 -8.26
CA ARG A 303 -14.18 -23.50 -7.96
C ARG A 303 -13.91 -23.75 -6.48
N LYS A 304 -13.58 -22.70 -5.71
CA LYS A 304 -13.22 -22.85 -4.29
C LYS A 304 -14.43 -23.16 -3.42
N ASP A 305 -15.49 -22.36 -3.57
CA ASP A 305 -16.70 -22.41 -2.75
C ASP A 305 -17.95 -22.78 -3.55
N GLY A 306 -17.82 -23.15 -4.82
CA GLY A 306 -18.94 -23.49 -5.68
C GLY A 306 -19.93 -22.35 -5.90
N MET A 307 -19.60 -21.10 -5.54
CA MET A 307 -20.50 -19.96 -5.71
C MET A 307 -20.81 -19.76 -7.19
N GLU A 308 -22.10 -19.77 -7.53
CA GLU A 308 -22.56 -19.28 -8.81
C GLU A 308 -22.43 -17.75 -8.87
N LEU A 309 -21.89 -17.26 -9.96
CA LEU A 309 -21.60 -15.86 -10.19
C LEU A 309 -22.24 -15.42 -11.50
N VAL A 310 -22.61 -14.14 -11.58
CA VAL A 310 -23.04 -13.48 -12.81
C VAL A 310 -22.10 -12.33 -13.14
N TYR A 311 -21.92 -12.06 -14.43
CA TYR A 311 -21.06 -10.97 -14.90
C TYR A 311 -21.87 -9.67 -15.06
N VAL A 312 -21.35 -8.59 -14.49
CA VAL A 312 -21.86 -7.24 -14.57
C VAL A 312 -20.86 -6.40 -15.38
N PRO A 313 -21.26 -5.84 -16.53
CA PRO A 313 -20.37 -5.06 -17.40
C PRO A 313 -20.04 -3.68 -16.81
N PRO A 314 -18.96 -3.02 -17.28
CA PRO A 314 -18.67 -1.62 -16.93
C PRO A 314 -19.80 -0.70 -17.41
N ALA A 315 -20.05 0.38 -16.68
CA ALA A 315 -21.21 1.24 -16.94
C ALA A 315 -21.09 2.63 -16.34
N LYS A 316 -21.93 3.54 -16.83
CA LYS A 316 -22.27 4.80 -16.16
C LYS A 316 -23.74 4.75 -15.75
N PHE A 317 -24.05 5.07 -14.50
CA PHE A 317 -25.42 5.02 -13.99
C PHE A 317 -25.67 6.09 -12.92
N ARG A 318 -26.95 6.38 -12.67
CA ARG A 318 -27.39 7.28 -11.60
C ARG A 318 -27.64 6.47 -10.33
N MET A 319 -26.75 6.56 -9.36
CA MET A 319 -26.91 5.90 -8.06
C MET A 319 -27.94 6.65 -7.20
N LEU A 320 -28.68 5.93 -6.35
CA LEU A 320 -29.77 6.43 -5.50
C LEU A 320 -30.85 7.21 -6.27
N ALA A 321 -31.07 6.86 -7.54
CA ALA A 321 -32.05 7.51 -8.41
C ALA A 321 -33.42 7.63 -7.72
N LYS A 322 -34.03 8.82 -7.82
CA LYS A 322 -35.39 9.05 -7.30
C LYS A 322 -36.41 8.42 -8.24
N LEU A 323 -37.41 7.77 -7.67
CA LEU A 323 -38.52 7.20 -8.43
C LEU A 323 -39.70 8.18 -8.41
N PRO A 324 -40.17 8.65 -9.57
CA PRO A 324 -41.35 9.51 -9.64
C PRO A 324 -42.56 8.85 -8.97
N GLY A 325 -43.24 9.57 -8.08
CA GLY A 325 -44.46 9.11 -7.43
C GLY A 325 -44.26 8.12 -6.28
N ARG A 326 -43.02 7.77 -5.92
CA ARG A 326 -42.71 6.90 -4.77
C ARG A 326 -41.84 7.63 -3.75
N VAL A 327 -42.29 7.64 -2.49
CA VAL A 327 -41.48 8.13 -1.37
C VAL A 327 -40.66 6.97 -0.82
N ASP A 328 -39.34 7.12 -0.82
CA ASP A 328 -38.42 6.19 -0.16
C ASP A 328 -38.32 6.56 1.32
N LEU A 329 -39.10 5.86 2.15
CA LEU A 329 -39.19 6.12 3.59
C LEU A 329 -37.87 5.85 4.34
N ASN A 330 -36.96 5.07 3.74
CA ASN A 330 -35.68 4.71 4.34
C ASN A 330 -34.53 5.63 3.89
N ARG A 331 -34.80 6.59 3.01
CA ARG A 331 -33.78 7.52 2.51
C ARG A 331 -33.32 8.45 3.62
N LYS A 332 -32.05 8.38 4.00
CA LYS A 332 -31.48 9.18 5.07
C LYS A 332 -31.03 10.56 4.54
N PRO A 333 -30.94 11.59 5.39
CA PRO A 333 -30.30 12.85 5.02
C PRO A 333 -28.86 12.59 4.52
N GLY A 334 -28.54 13.07 3.31
CA GLY A 334 -27.24 12.81 2.65
C GLY A 334 -27.26 11.71 1.60
N ASP A 335 -28.37 10.98 1.43
CA ASP A 335 -28.57 10.00 0.35
C ASP A 335 -28.99 10.71 -0.95
N VAL A 336 -28.03 11.47 -1.50
CA VAL A 336 -28.23 12.32 -2.68
C VAL A 336 -27.97 11.52 -3.96
N PRO A 337 -28.90 11.51 -4.95
CA PRO A 337 -28.66 10.87 -6.23
C PRO A 337 -27.50 11.54 -6.99
N HIS A 338 -26.55 10.75 -7.47
CA HIS A 338 -25.35 11.22 -8.18
C HIS A 338 -24.93 10.25 -9.28
N ASP A 339 -24.03 10.67 -10.16
CA ASP A 339 -23.57 9.87 -11.28
C ASP A 339 -22.36 9.02 -10.86
N VAL A 340 -22.36 7.74 -11.21
CA VAL A 340 -21.26 6.81 -10.93
C VAL A 340 -20.79 6.17 -12.23
N THR A 341 -19.48 6.10 -12.42
CA THR A 341 -18.84 5.34 -13.50
C THR A 341 -18.10 4.14 -12.91
N LEU A 342 -18.51 2.93 -13.30
CA LEU A 342 -17.74 1.69 -13.09
C LEU A 342 -16.92 1.42 -14.35
N THR A 343 -15.59 1.57 -14.26
CA THR A 343 -14.70 1.49 -15.43
C THR A 343 -14.42 0.06 -15.87
N LYS A 344 -14.55 -0.91 -14.95
CA LYS A 344 -14.32 -2.33 -15.19
C LYS A 344 -15.58 -3.12 -14.86
N GLY A 345 -15.79 -4.21 -15.62
CA GLY A 345 -16.78 -5.20 -15.25
C GLY A 345 -16.32 -6.05 -14.08
N TYR A 346 -17.26 -6.70 -13.42
CA TYR A 346 -17.00 -7.57 -12.26
C TYR A 346 -18.01 -8.71 -12.24
N PHE A 347 -17.71 -9.74 -11.47
CA PHE A 347 -18.61 -10.82 -11.15
C PHE A 347 -19.22 -10.55 -9.78
N ILE A 348 -20.48 -10.89 -9.59
CA ILE A 348 -21.16 -10.84 -8.31
C ILE A 348 -21.86 -12.18 -8.02
N GLY A 349 -21.96 -12.54 -6.75
CA GLY A 349 -22.73 -13.69 -6.26
C GLY A 349 -24.11 -13.69 -6.89
N ARG A 350 -24.46 -14.81 -7.52
CA ARG A 350 -25.82 -15.02 -8.02
C ARG A 350 -26.83 -14.97 -6.87
N PHE A 351 -26.39 -15.43 -5.70
CA PHE A 351 -27.13 -15.46 -4.44
C PHE A 351 -26.26 -14.90 -3.31
N GLU A 352 -26.85 -14.71 -2.13
CA GLU A 352 -26.09 -14.58 -0.89
C GLU A 352 -25.26 -15.85 -0.61
N VAL A 353 -24.23 -15.73 0.22
CA VAL A 353 -23.44 -16.88 0.67
C VAL A 353 -24.32 -17.80 1.51
N THR A 354 -24.37 -19.07 1.16
CA THR A 354 -25.23 -20.08 1.80
C THR A 354 -24.58 -20.72 3.03
N ILE A 355 -25.39 -21.33 3.90
CA ILE A 355 -24.91 -22.09 5.07
C ILE A 355 -23.91 -23.19 4.66
N ALA A 356 -24.21 -23.94 3.58
CA ALA A 356 -23.31 -24.99 3.08
C ALA A 356 -21.95 -24.45 2.60
N GLN A 357 -21.92 -23.21 2.09
CA GLN A 357 -20.67 -22.55 1.69
C GLN A 357 -19.86 -22.11 2.90
N LEU A 358 -20.53 -21.53 3.91
CA LEU A 358 -19.88 -21.16 5.16
C LEU A 358 -19.32 -22.39 5.88
N HIS A 359 -20.04 -23.51 5.92
CA HIS A 359 -19.55 -24.77 6.47
C HIS A 359 -18.26 -25.24 5.79
N ARG A 360 -18.19 -25.16 4.45
CA ARG A 360 -16.96 -25.51 3.71
C ARG A 360 -15.80 -24.58 4.04
N PHE A 361 -16.06 -23.30 4.24
CA PHE A 361 -15.06 -22.35 4.73
C PHE A 361 -14.55 -22.76 6.13
N CYS A 362 -15.46 -22.99 7.09
CA CYS A 362 -15.09 -23.38 8.46
C CYS A 362 -14.31 -24.70 8.51
N GLN A 363 -14.69 -25.69 7.70
CA GLN A 363 -13.96 -26.96 7.59
C GLN A 363 -12.55 -26.73 7.03
N ALA A 364 -12.42 -25.92 5.98
CA ALA A 364 -11.13 -25.65 5.33
C ALA A 364 -10.19 -24.79 6.19
N THR A 365 -10.71 -24.02 7.15
CA THR A 365 -9.92 -23.23 8.10
C THR A 365 -9.73 -23.94 9.45
N HIS A 366 -10.24 -25.16 9.62
CA HIS A 366 -10.28 -25.86 10.91
C HIS A 366 -10.90 -24.99 12.02
N GLY A 367 -11.90 -24.16 11.68
CA GLY A 367 -12.54 -23.22 12.60
C GLY A 367 -11.69 -22.02 13.02
N GLN A 368 -10.50 -21.80 12.45
CA GLN A 368 -9.62 -20.67 12.76
C GLN A 368 -10.07 -19.37 12.06
N VAL A 369 -11.28 -18.91 12.33
CA VAL A 369 -11.82 -17.62 11.89
C VAL A 369 -11.48 -16.57 12.97
N LYS A 370 -10.93 -15.41 12.60
CA LYS A 370 -10.38 -14.46 13.63
C LYS A 370 -11.45 -13.77 14.47
N ARG A 371 -12.71 -13.81 14.04
CA ARG A 371 -13.87 -13.20 14.71
C ARG A 371 -15.05 -14.19 14.72
N SER A 372 -15.90 -14.09 15.75
CA SER A 372 -17.02 -15.00 15.93
C SER A 372 -17.94 -14.98 14.70
N ILE A 373 -18.22 -16.17 14.18
CA ILE A 373 -19.52 -16.44 13.58
C ILE A 373 -20.40 -16.77 14.79
N ASP A 374 -20.97 -15.74 15.42
CA ASP A 374 -21.86 -15.95 16.55
C ASP A 374 -23.17 -16.54 16.04
N PHE A 375 -23.28 -17.87 16.10
CA PHE A 375 -24.57 -18.53 16.25
C PHE A 375 -25.06 -18.48 17.71
N ASP A 376 -24.43 -17.65 18.55
CA ASP A 376 -24.76 -17.54 19.95
C ASP A 376 -25.86 -16.49 20.20
N VAL A 377 -27.11 -16.95 20.19
CA VAL A 377 -28.20 -16.26 20.90
C VAL A 377 -27.97 -16.48 22.41
N LYS A 378 -26.96 -15.81 23.01
CA LYS A 378 -26.57 -15.91 24.44
C LYS A 378 -26.67 -17.33 25.05
N GLY A 379 -25.56 -18.06 25.06
CA GLY A 379 -25.43 -19.33 25.79
C GLY A 379 -24.56 -20.44 25.19
N SER A 380 -23.74 -20.23 24.16
CA SER A 380 -22.99 -21.32 23.52
C SER A 380 -21.49 -21.29 23.83
N GLY A 381 -21.09 -22.09 24.82
CA GLY A 381 -19.74 -22.62 24.86
C GLY A 381 -19.54 -23.69 23.78
N GLY A 382 -18.34 -23.71 23.18
CA GLY A 382 -17.75 -24.88 22.52
C GLY A 382 -18.41 -25.35 21.22
N LEU A 383 -17.78 -25.05 20.09
CA LEU A 383 -18.07 -25.69 18.80
C LEU A 383 -17.65 -27.18 18.85
N SER A 384 -18.60 -28.09 18.61
CA SER A 384 -18.34 -29.51 18.32
C SER A 384 -19.12 -29.95 17.08
N GLU A 385 -18.69 -31.06 16.45
CA GLU A 385 -19.04 -31.56 15.10
C GLU A 385 -20.54 -31.86 14.83
N GLU A 386 -21.45 -31.48 15.72
CA GLU A 386 -22.91 -31.61 15.60
C GLU A 386 -23.62 -30.27 15.35
N THR A 387 -23.01 -29.26 14.72
CA THR A 387 -23.62 -27.93 14.52
C THR A 387 -24.70 -27.87 13.42
N THR A 388 -25.55 -28.89 13.35
CA THR A 388 -26.95 -28.71 12.94
C THR A 388 -27.76 -28.93 14.21
N HIS A 389 -28.78 -28.11 14.49
CA HIS A 389 -29.65 -28.24 15.66
C HIS A 389 -28.91 -27.78 16.94
N VAL A 390 -29.19 -26.61 17.52
CA VAL A 390 -30.33 -26.38 18.41
C VAL A 390 -30.47 -24.86 18.57
N THR A 391 -31.67 -24.34 18.36
CA THR A 391 -32.20 -23.33 19.28
C THR A 391 -33.57 -23.87 19.74
N ARG A 392 -33.93 -23.58 20.99
CA ARG A 392 -35.10 -24.04 21.78
C ARG A 392 -36.36 -24.41 20.98
N GLU A 393 -37.21 -25.29 21.50
CA GLU A 393 -38.56 -25.58 20.96
C GLU A 393 -39.23 -24.31 20.39
N GLY A 394 -39.43 -24.28 19.06
CA GLY A 394 -40.01 -23.12 18.35
C GLY A 394 -39.01 -22.21 17.59
N ALA A 395 -37.73 -22.55 17.49
CA ALA A 395 -36.75 -21.72 16.77
C ALA A 395 -36.51 -22.13 15.31
N PHE A 396 -36.23 -21.14 14.45
CA PHE A 396 -35.94 -21.31 13.03
C PHE A 396 -34.66 -22.09 12.78
N LEU A 397 -34.73 -23.12 11.93
CA LEU A 397 -33.58 -23.95 11.54
C LEU A 397 -33.20 -23.63 10.10
N ALA A 398 -32.05 -22.99 9.90
CA ALA A 398 -31.49 -22.73 8.58
C ALA A 398 -30.81 -23.99 8.03
N GLU A 399 -31.22 -24.40 6.83
CA GLU A 399 -30.62 -25.51 6.07
C GLU A 399 -29.53 -25.03 5.10
N ASP A 400 -28.83 -25.97 4.45
CA ASP A 400 -27.71 -25.76 3.53
C ASP A 400 -27.92 -24.66 2.47
N ARG A 401 -29.13 -24.54 1.93
CA ARG A 401 -29.48 -23.57 0.88
C ARG A 401 -29.95 -22.22 1.41
N HIS A 402 -30.15 -22.07 2.71
CA HIS A 402 -30.47 -20.77 3.28
C HIS A 402 -29.25 -19.85 3.23
N PRO A 403 -29.47 -18.54 3.12
CA PRO A 403 -28.38 -17.60 3.20
C PRO A 403 -27.81 -17.59 4.63
N THR A 404 -26.51 -17.38 4.71
CA THR A 404 -25.78 -17.20 5.95
C THR A 404 -26.14 -15.84 6.56
N PHE A 405 -26.51 -15.83 7.83
CA PHE A 405 -26.96 -14.66 8.59
C PHE A 405 -26.23 -14.58 9.94
N SER A 406 -26.40 -13.47 10.68
CA SER A 406 -25.69 -13.24 11.94
C SER A 406 -24.17 -13.34 11.79
N VAL A 407 -23.64 -12.83 10.68
CA VAL A 407 -22.19 -12.85 10.40
C VAL A 407 -21.57 -11.49 10.63
N HIS A 408 -20.49 -11.52 11.41
CA HIS A 408 -19.64 -10.37 11.67
C HIS A 408 -18.96 -9.92 10.37
N PHE A 409 -18.83 -8.60 10.14
CA PHE A 409 -18.28 -8.05 8.89
C PHE A 409 -16.91 -8.63 8.52
N GLU A 410 -15.96 -8.67 9.46
CA GLU A 410 -14.64 -9.27 9.23
C GLU A 410 -14.68 -10.78 8.89
N ALA A 411 -15.65 -11.54 9.42
CA ALA A 411 -15.81 -12.95 9.04
C ALA A 411 -16.28 -13.09 7.58
N ALA A 412 -17.16 -12.20 7.11
CA ALA A 412 -17.55 -12.12 5.70
C ALA A 412 -16.35 -11.79 4.80
N ARG A 413 -15.45 -10.90 5.25
CA ARG A 413 -14.20 -10.60 4.53
C ARG A 413 -13.23 -11.78 4.50
N GLU A 414 -13.04 -12.46 5.62
CA GLU A 414 -12.17 -13.65 5.69
C GLU A 414 -12.68 -14.78 4.79
N TYR A 415 -13.99 -14.99 4.75
CA TYR A 415 -14.62 -15.90 3.79
C TYR A 415 -14.25 -15.50 2.36
N CYS A 416 -14.43 -14.22 2.01
CA CYS A 416 -14.12 -13.73 0.67
C CYS A 416 -12.65 -13.96 0.31
N GLU A 417 -11.73 -13.61 1.21
CA GLU A 417 -10.30 -13.79 1.01
C GLU A 417 -9.94 -15.27 0.78
N TRP A 418 -10.48 -16.17 1.61
CA TRP A 418 -10.30 -17.61 1.44
C TRP A 418 -10.85 -18.13 0.10
N ALA A 419 -12.01 -17.62 -0.31
CA ALA A 419 -12.68 -17.97 -1.55
C ALA A 419 -11.98 -17.40 -2.79
N GLY A 420 -11.02 -16.48 -2.62
CA GLY A 420 -10.42 -15.72 -3.72
C GLY A 420 -11.36 -14.67 -4.31
N LEU A 421 -12.30 -14.16 -3.49
CA LEU A 421 -13.34 -13.19 -3.81
C LEU A 421 -13.15 -11.93 -2.93
N ARG A 422 -14.09 -11.00 -2.98
CA ARG A 422 -14.20 -9.81 -2.11
C ARG A 422 -15.66 -9.48 -1.83
N LEU A 423 -15.95 -8.58 -0.90
CA LEU A 423 -17.27 -7.97 -0.82
C LEU A 423 -17.49 -7.01 -2.02
N PRO A 424 -18.73 -6.86 -2.52
CA PRO A 424 -19.06 -5.81 -3.48
C PRO A 424 -18.94 -4.43 -2.82
N THR A 425 -18.69 -3.40 -3.62
CA THR A 425 -18.88 -2.02 -3.16
C THR A 425 -20.37 -1.67 -3.11
N GLU A 426 -20.72 -0.61 -2.40
CA GLU A 426 -22.08 -0.08 -2.33
C GLU A 426 -22.67 0.21 -3.73
N ALA A 427 -21.84 0.79 -4.60
CA ALA A 427 -22.21 1.16 -5.96
C ALA A 427 -22.31 -0.07 -6.88
N GLU A 428 -21.38 -1.02 -6.76
CA GLU A 428 -21.47 -2.30 -7.48
C GLU A 428 -22.76 -3.03 -7.10
N TRP A 429 -23.06 -3.13 -5.82
CA TRP A 429 -24.27 -3.82 -5.36
C TRP A 429 -25.55 -3.20 -5.94
N GLU A 430 -25.70 -1.87 -5.91
CA GLU A 430 -26.89 -1.20 -6.48
C GLU A 430 -26.96 -1.37 -8.00
N TYR A 431 -25.82 -1.24 -8.69
CA TYR A 431 -25.78 -1.44 -10.14
C TYR A 431 -26.15 -2.88 -10.51
N ALA A 432 -25.64 -3.88 -9.78
CA ALA A 432 -25.99 -5.28 -9.99
C ALA A 432 -27.49 -5.55 -9.77
N ALA A 433 -28.13 -4.84 -8.84
CA ALA A 433 -29.56 -4.98 -8.56
C ALA A 433 -30.43 -4.39 -9.67
N LEU A 434 -30.12 -3.18 -10.17
CA LEU A 434 -31.01 -2.41 -11.05
C LEU A 434 -30.53 -2.26 -12.50
N GLY A 435 -29.25 -2.49 -12.78
CA GLY A 435 -28.64 -2.21 -14.08
C GLY A 435 -28.70 -0.74 -14.48
N GLY A 436 -28.76 0.17 -13.51
CA GLY A 436 -28.87 1.61 -13.73
C GLY A 436 -30.26 2.09 -14.19
N ARG A 437 -31.28 1.21 -14.16
CA ARG A 437 -32.65 1.59 -14.52
C ARG A 437 -33.32 2.36 -13.37
N PRO A 438 -34.13 3.39 -13.67
CA PRO A 438 -34.87 4.14 -12.67
C PRO A 438 -36.12 3.36 -12.24
N GLN A 439 -35.92 2.25 -11.51
CA GLN A 439 -37.00 1.39 -11.01
C GLN A 439 -36.79 1.00 -9.54
N ALA A 440 -37.88 0.57 -8.90
CA ALA A 440 -37.93 0.21 -7.48
C ALA A 440 -37.17 -1.07 -7.13
N TYR A 441 -37.30 -2.08 -7.99
CA TYR A 441 -36.88 -3.44 -7.71
C TYR A 441 -36.18 -4.03 -8.94
N PRO A 442 -35.42 -5.13 -8.79
CA PRO A 442 -34.77 -5.80 -9.92
C PRO A 442 -35.71 -6.11 -11.11
N TRP A 443 -36.98 -6.45 -10.82
CA TRP A 443 -38.02 -6.78 -11.81
C TRP A 443 -38.86 -5.60 -12.30
N GLY A 444 -38.79 -4.42 -11.67
CA GLY A 444 -39.58 -3.25 -12.08
C GLY A 444 -40.18 -2.50 -10.89
N ASN A 445 -41.37 -1.95 -11.08
CA ASN A 445 -42.06 -1.09 -10.10
C ASN A 445 -43.27 -1.75 -9.43
N GLU A 446 -43.60 -2.98 -9.82
CA GLU A 446 -44.69 -3.74 -9.23
C GLU A 446 -44.40 -4.14 -7.79
N SER A 447 -45.46 -4.36 -7.01
CA SER A 447 -45.38 -4.74 -5.59
C SER A 447 -44.39 -5.89 -5.35
N PRO A 448 -43.60 -5.84 -4.26
CA PRO A 448 -42.69 -6.93 -3.89
C PRO A 448 -43.39 -8.12 -3.25
N VAL A 449 -44.68 -8.00 -2.92
CA VAL A 449 -45.51 -9.10 -2.42
C VAL A 449 -45.61 -10.19 -3.49
N GLY A 450 -45.37 -11.44 -3.09
CA GLY A 450 -45.27 -12.65 -3.91
C GLY A 450 -43.94 -12.81 -4.64
N ARG A 451 -43.04 -11.81 -4.62
CA ARG A 451 -41.84 -11.75 -5.45
C ARG A 451 -40.54 -11.72 -4.66
N ALA A 452 -40.59 -11.44 -3.37
CA ALA A 452 -39.43 -11.43 -2.49
C ALA A 452 -39.84 -11.84 -1.09
N ASN A 453 -38.92 -12.46 -0.35
CA ASN A 453 -39.12 -12.78 1.06
C ASN A 453 -39.12 -11.50 1.91
N ILE A 454 -40.31 -11.09 2.35
CA ILE A 454 -40.61 -9.86 3.11
C ILE A 454 -41.74 -10.13 4.10
N MET A 455 -41.94 -9.25 5.09
CA MET A 455 -42.91 -9.50 6.15
C MET A 455 -44.34 -9.51 5.60
N GLY A 456 -45.09 -10.55 5.97
CA GLY A 456 -46.48 -10.73 5.57
C GLY A 456 -46.66 -11.31 4.17
N ASN A 457 -45.59 -11.88 3.61
CA ASN A 457 -45.59 -12.56 2.33
C ASN A 457 -44.97 -13.95 2.50
N ASP A 458 -45.52 -14.95 1.79
CA ASP A 458 -45.02 -16.32 1.62
C ASP A 458 -44.81 -17.24 2.84
N ASP A 459 -44.72 -18.55 2.59
CA ASP A 459 -44.62 -19.65 3.56
C ASP A 459 -43.32 -19.62 4.42
N TYR A 460 -42.59 -18.49 4.41
CA TYR A 460 -41.29 -18.31 5.04
C TYR A 460 -41.35 -17.22 6.13
N PRO A 461 -41.63 -17.58 7.40
CA PRO A 461 -41.67 -16.61 8.50
C PRO A 461 -40.30 -15.98 8.83
N HIS A 462 -39.21 -16.49 8.24
CA HIS A 462 -37.83 -16.08 8.46
C HIS A 462 -37.05 -16.03 7.14
N LEU A 463 -36.01 -16.87 6.97
CA LEU A 463 -35.25 -16.91 5.72
C LEU A 463 -35.86 -17.92 4.75
N ALA A 464 -35.77 -17.59 3.47
CA ALA A 464 -36.06 -18.52 2.39
C ALA A 464 -34.74 -19.07 1.84
N PRO A 465 -34.71 -20.32 1.34
CA PRO A 465 -33.57 -20.81 0.57
C PRO A 465 -33.26 -19.84 -0.58
N VAL A 466 -31.97 -19.66 -0.89
CA VAL A 466 -31.58 -18.70 -1.94
C VAL A 466 -32.17 -19.06 -3.30
N GLY A 467 -32.62 -18.03 -4.02
CA GLY A 467 -33.27 -18.14 -5.32
C GLY A 467 -34.65 -18.79 -5.27
N THR A 468 -35.34 -18.78 -4.13
CA THR A 468 -36.72 -19.31 -4.02
C THR A 468 -37.67 -18.55 -4.94
N PHE A 469 -37.56 -17.22 -4.96
CA PHE A 469 -38.39 -16.35 -5.78
C PHE A 469 -37.80 -16.22 -7.18
N LYS A 470 -38.43 -16.83 -8.19
CA LYS A 470 -37.84 -16.90 -9.54
C LYS A 470 -37.95 -15.60 -10.32
N ASP A 471 -38.93 -14.78 -9.97
CA ASP A 471 -39.22 -13.50 -10.63
C ASP A 471 -38.49 -12.31 -9.99
N ASP A 472 -37.63 -12.56 -9.01
CA ASP A 472 -36.91 -11.52 -8.26
C ASP A 472 -35.56 -11.12 -8.91
N CYS A 473 -35.25 -11.79 -10.02
CA CYS A 473 -33.95 -11.79 -10.66
C CYS A 473 -33.58 -10.40 -11.23
N SER A 474 -32.35 -9.99 -10.96
CA SER A 474 -31.72 -8.80 -11.53
C SER A 474 -31.47 -8.91 -13.03
N PRO A 475 -31.26 -7.78 -13.73
CA PRO A 475 -30.92 -7.77 -15.16
C PRO A 475 -29.74 -8.66 -15.55
N PHE A 476 -28.86 -8.93 -14.59
CA PHE A 476 -27.63 -9.68 -14.80
C PHE A 476 -27.74 -11.13 -14.34
N GLY A 477 -28.82 -11.50 -13.64
CA GLY A 477 -29.03 -12.87 -13.17
C GLY A 477 -28.85 -13.07 -11.66
N ALA A 478 -28.67 -12.01 -10.87
CA ALA A 478 -28.55 -12.10 -9.42
C ALA A 478 -29.94 -12.11 -8.76
N TYR A 479 -30.16 -12.97 -7.77
CA TYR A 479 -31.40 -13.16 -7.05
C TYR A 479 -31.29 -12.55 -5.65
N ASP A 480 -32.45 -12.42 -5.00
CA ASP A 480 -32.58 -12.02 -3.60
C ASP A 480 -31.94 -10.65 -3.30
N MET A 481 -31.79 -9.80 -4.32
CA MET A 481 -31.24 -8.44 -4.16
C MET A 481 -32.14 -7.56 -3.30
N VAL A 482 -33.39 -7.97 -3.05
CA VAL A 482 -34.36 -7.26 -2.23
C VAL A 482 -35.15 -8.29 -1.43
N GLY A 483 -35.08 -8.23 -0.10
CA GLY A 483 -35.73 -9.21 0.78
C GLY A 483 -34.70 -10.19 1.33
N ASN A 484 -35.17 -11.25 1.98
CA ASN A 484 -34.32 -12.25 2.64
C ASN A 484 -33.37 -11.62 3.66
N LEU A 485 -32.14 -11.22 3.29
CA LEU A 485 -31.20 -10.53 4.17
C LEU A 485 -30.78 -9.17 3.61
N ARG A 486 -30.46 -8.25 4.53
CA ARG A 486 -29.57 -7.15 4.18
C ARG A 486 -28.17 -7.70 3.97
N GLU A 487 -27.37 -7.06 3.13
CA GLU A 487 -26.08 -7.61 2.75
C GLU A 487 -24.94 -6.64 3.00
N TRP A 488 -23.92 -7.11 3.72
CA TRP A 488 -22.68 -6.36 3.88
C TRP A 488 -22.06 -5.97 2.54
N VAL A 489 -21.66 -4.71 2.43
CA VAL A 489 -20.79 -4.19 1.35
C VAL A 489 -19.48 -3.70 1.94
N ASP A 490 -18.44 -3.60 1.11
CA ASP A 490 -17.09 -3.25 1.58
C ASP A 490 -16.99 -1.80 2.10
N ASP A 491 -17.92 -0.94 1.67
CA ASP A 491 -17.93 0.49 2.01
C ASP A 491 -18.36 0.79 3.45
N ARG A 492 -17.78 1.85 3.99
CA ARG A 492 -18.23 2.50 5.23
C ARG A 492 -19.34 3.51 4.98
N PHE A 493 -20.18 3.71 5.98
CA PHE A 493 -21.25 4.70 5.91
C PHE A 493 -20.70 6.12 5.87
N HIS A 494 -21.23 6.93 4.95
CA HIS A 494 -20.91 8.34 4.79
C HIS A 494 -22.02 9.03 3.96
N ALA A 495 -22.14 10.35 4.07
CA ALA A 495 -23.04 11.16 3.24
C ALA A 495 -22.40 11.48 1.88
N PHE A 496 -23.21 11.49 0.81
CA PHE A 496 -22.74 11.86 -0.52
C PHE A 496 -22.74 13.38 -0.71
N SER A 497 -21.72 13.90 -1.40
CA SER A 497 -21.67 15.30 -1.85
C SER A 497 -22.65 15.59 -2.98
N GLY A 498 -23.02 14.56 -3.76
CA GLY A 498 -23.82 14.69 -4.99
C GLY A 498 -22.99 14.78 -6.27
N GLU A 499 -21.66 14.89 -6.15
CA GLU A 499 -20.75 14.99 -7.30
C GLU A 499 -20.54 13.64 -8.01
N PRO A 500 -20.18 13.64 -9.31
CA PRO A 500 -19.89 12.41 -10.04
C PRO A 500 -18.68 11.64 -9.48
N GLU A 501 -18.77 10.30 -9.46
CA GLU A 501 -17.73 9.42 -8.92
C GLU A 501 -17.29 8.36 -9.95
N VAL A 502 -16.03 7.92 -9.85
CA VAL A 502 -15.44 6.88 -10.70
C VAL A 502 -14.88 5.77 -9.80
N ASP A 503 -15.36 4.54 -10.00
CA ASP A 503 -15.04 3.35 -9.21
C ASP A 503 -15.05 3.62 -7.68
N PRO A 504 -16.15 4.16 -7.12
CA PRO A 504 -16.17 4.56 -5.71
C PRO A 504 -15.90 3.35 -4.80
N ARG A 505 -14.91 3.51 -3.93
CA ARG A 505 -14.52 2.55 -2.88
C ARG A 505 -14.23 3.31 -1.61
N ARG A 506 -14.84 2.92 -0.50
CA ARG A 506 -14.72 3.66 0.78
C ARG A 506 -14.35 2.74 1.93
N PRO A 507 -13.12 2.19 1.92
CA PRO A 507 -12.63 1.35 3.00
C PRO A 507 -12.33 2.14 4.29
N ALA A 508 -12.38 3.48 4.24
CA ALA A 508 -12.21 4.40 5.37
C ALA A 508 -13.32 5.47 5.38
N GLY A 509 -13.75 5.91 6.56
CA GLY A 509 -14.87 6.84 6.75
C GLY A 509 -14.79 7.53 8.12
N PRO A 510 -15.64 8.54 8.37
CA PRO A 510 -15.62 9.29 9.63
C PRO A 510 -16.02 8.45 10.85
N THR A 511 -16.67 7.30 10.64
CA THR A 511 -17.04 6.34 11.68
C THR A 511 -16.50 4.94 11.34
N ASP A 512 -16.49 4.04 12.34
CA ASP A 512 -16.14 2.65 12.07
C ASP A 512 -17.26 1.86 11.35
N THR A 513 -18.41 2.49 11.16
CA THR A 513 -19.66 1.87 10.74
C THR A 513 -19.61 1.36 9.29
N ARG A 514 -20.06 0.12 9.07
CA ARG A 514 -20.17 -0.50 7.75
C ARG A 514 -21.58 -0.40 7.21
N LEU A 515 -21.71 -0.57 5.90
CA LEU A 515 -22.99 -0.53 5.22
C LEU A 515 -23.52 -1.92 4.94
N ALA A 516 -24.82 -2.11 5.17
CA ALA A 516 -25.59 -3.20 4.59
C ALA A 516 -26.65 -2.66 3.63
N ARG A 517 -26.80 -3.34 2.49
CA ARG A 517 -27.70 -2.94 1.39
C ARG A 517 -28.90 -3.86 1.28
N GLY A 518 -29.88 -3.44 0.47
CA GLY A 518 -31.12 -4.18 0.25
C GLY A 518 -32.13 -4.04 1.39
N SER A 519 -33.02 -5.01 1.47
CA SER A 519 -34.07 -5.15 2.49
C SER A 519 -33.96 -6.53 3.13
N ASN A 520 -34.84 -6.90 4.05
CA ASN A 520 -34.82 -8.24 4.65
C ASN A 520 -36.24 -8.76 4.89
N TRP A 521 -36.34 -10.03 5.29
CA TRP A 521 -37.58 -10.76 5.57
C TRP A 521 -38.51 -10.07 6.60
N ALA A 522 -37.99 -9.19 7.46
CA ALA A 522 -38.79 -8.50 8.48
C ALA A 522 -39.40 -7.17 8.00
N HIS A 523 -39.12 -6.71 6.78
CA HIS A 523 -39.68 -5.45 6.26
C HIS A 523 -41.07 -5.65 5.66
N GLN A 524 -42.01 -4.74 5.96
CA GLN A 524 -43.25 -4.63 5.20
C GLN A 524 -42.99 -4.11 3.78
N ALA A 525 -43.85 -4.46 2.83
CA ALA A 525 -43.74 -4.04 1.42
C ALA A 525 -43.47 -2.54 1.21
N ALA A 526 -44.03 -1.67 2.07
CA ALA A 526 -43.81 -0.22 1.99
C ALA A 526 -42.36 0.20 2.28
N GLY A 527 -41.64 -0.54 3.13
CA GLY A 527 -40.26 -0.28 3.52
C GLY A 527 -39.22 -1.01 2.69
N VAL A 528 -39.63 -1.73 1.64
CA VAL A 528 -38.74 -2.55 0.81
C VAL A 528 -38.19 -1.70 -0.35
N THR A 529 -36.88 -1.62 -0.47
CA THR A 529 -36.20 -0.92 -1.57
C THR A 529 -34.75 -1.39 -1.75
N VAL A 530 -34.21 -1.23 -2.96
CA VAL A 530 -32.79 -1.43 -3.29
C VAL A 530 -31.94 -0.29 -2.70
N THR A 531 -32.46 0.93 -2.64
CA THR A 531 -31.69 2.14 -2.31
C THR A 531 -31.38 2.31 -0.83
N THR A 532 -31.88 1.43 0.06
CA THR A 532 -31.64 1.58 1.52
C THR A 532 -30.16 1.41 1.85
N ARG A 533 -29.64 2.39 2.61
CA ARG A 533 -28.27 2.44 3.10
C ARG A 533 -28.29 2.29 4.62
N GLU A 534 -28.15 1.07 5.13
CA GLU A 534 -28.26 0.85 6.57
C GLU A 534 -26.87 0.74 7.23
N PRO A 535 -26.49 1.70 8.09
CA PRO A 535 -25.24 1.66 8.84
C PRO A 535 -25.34 0.68 10.02
N TRP A 536 -24.33 -0.18 10.17
CA TRP A 536 -24.22 -1.14 11.26
C TRP A 536 -22.81 -1.18 11.86
N GLU A 537 -22.72 -1.51 13.15
CA GLU A 537 -21.43 -1.68 13.82
C GLU A 537 -20.76 -2.94 13.27
N PRO A 538 -19.53 -2.84 12.73
CA PRO A 538 -18.88 -4.00 12.11
C PRO A 538 -18.53 -5.09 13.13
N GLN A 539 -18.52 -4.76 14.42
CA GLN A 539 -18.15 -5.64 15.53
C GLN A 539 -19.31 -6.50 16.05
N SER A 540 -20.52 -6.29 15.53
CA SER A 540 -21.73 -6.99 15.94
C SER A 540 -22.26 -7.90 14.86
N THR A 541 -23.09 -8.85 15.26
CA THR A 541 -23.86 -9.71 14.36
C THR A 541 -25.33 -9.34 14.42
N TYR A 542 -26.04 -9.53 13.31
CA TYR A 542 -27.45 -9.18 13.20
C TYR A 542 -28.20 -10.29 12.46
N PRO A 543 -29.36 -10.75 12.97
CA PRO A 543 -30.12 -11.88 12.39
C PRO A 543 -30.76 -11.55 11.03
N THR A 544 -30.71 -10.29 10.63
CA THR A 544 -31.26 -9.80 9.36
C THR A 544 -30.17 -9.31 8.40
N VAL A 545 -28.90 -9.61 8.72
CA VAL A 545 -27.74 -9.23 7.90
C VAL A 545 -26.91 -10.49 7.56
N GLY A 546 -26.69 -10.67 6.26
CA GLY A 546 -25.76 -11.64 5.67
C GLY A 546 -24.83 -10.91 4.71
N PHE A 547 -24.40 -11.59 3.65
CA PHE A 547 -23.55 -10.98 2.62
C PHE A 547 -23.57 -11.76 1.31
N ARG A 548 -23.20 -11.06 0.22
CA ARG A 548 -22.82 -11.68 -1.04
C ARG A 548 -21.40 -11.28 -1.43
N VAL A 549 -20.88 -11.96 -2.44
CA VAL A 549 -19.49 -11.85 -2.87
C VAL A 549 -19.38 -11.17 -4.24
N ALA A 550 -18.20 -10.67 -4.55
CA ALA A 550 -17.83 -10.11 -5.83
C ALA A 550 -16.40 -10.52 -6.23
N ARG A 551 -16.07 -10.36 -7.51
CA ARG A 551 -14.73 -10.60 -8.07
C ARG A 551 -14.49 -9.69 -9.25
N ASP A 552 -13.36 -8.99 -9.26
CA ASP A 552 -13.01 -8.16 -10.42
C ASP A 552 -12.81 -9.01 -11.68
N ALA A 553 -13.31 -8.52 -12.83
CA ALA A 553 -12.98 -9.13 -14.11
C ALA A 553 -11.54 -8.79 -14.52
N ARG A 554 -11.00 -9.55 -15.48
CA ARG A 554 -9.70 -9.19 -16.08
C ARG A 554 -9.88 -8.03 -17.05
N ASP A 555 -8.81 -7.26 -17.22
CA ASP A 555 -8.71 -6.18 -18.21
C ASP A 555 -8.75 -6.69 -19.65
#